data_AF-A0AAD1S0J0-F1
#
_entry.id   AF-A0AAD1S0J0-F1
#
_cell.length_a   1.000
_cell.length_b   1.000
_cell.length_c   1.000
_cell.angle_alpha   90.00
_cell.angle_beta   90.00
_cell.angle_gamma   90.00
#
_symmetry.space_group_name_H-M   'P 1'
#
loop_
_entity.id
_entity.type
_entity.pdbx_description
1 polymer ?
#
loop_
_entity_poly.entity_id
_entity_poly.type
_entity_poly.pdbx_seq_one_letter_code
_entity_poly.pdbx_strand_id
1 'polypeptide(L)'
;MTTNESLDPPTSYKDNLTLAERRALIELSRESNLVIKSSDKGGNIVLMDKANYIEMCMEHLENTDMYRRLPTDPTTEYLTELKSILEIAEIEGIISND
;
A
#
# COMPACT_ATOMS: atom_id res chain seq x y z
N MET A 1 -35.20 -38.68 -2.20
CA MET A 1 -35.47 -37.49 -1.37
C MET A 1 -34.16 -37.06 -0.76
N THR A 2 -33.42 -36.20 -1.44
CA THR A 2 -32.18 -35.58 -0.95
C THR A 2 -32.49 -34.11 -0.77
N THR A 3 -32.43 -33.64 0.48
CA THR A 3 -32.64 -32.23 0.83
C THR A 3 -31.40 -31.45 0.43
N ASN A 4 -31.56 -30.51 -0.51
CA ASN A 4 -30.59 -29.45 -0.74
C ASN A 4 -30.51 -28.60 0.54
N GLU A 5 -29.42 -28.74 1.29
CA GLU A 5 -29.04 -27.72 2.27
C GLU A 5 -28.67 -26.45 1.49
N SER A 6 -29.50 -25.43 1.63
CA SER A 6 -29.27 -24.10 1.06
C SER A 6 -27.98 -23.53 1.66
N LEU A 7 -27.00 -23.22 0.80
CA LEU A 7 -25.76 -22.51 1.15
C LEU A 7 -26.01 -21.00 1.29
N ASP A 8 -27.08 -20.60 1.98
CA ASP A 8 -27.28 -19.18 2.27
C ASP A 8 -26.24 -18.76 3.32
N PRO A 9 -25.37 -17.77 3.04
CA PRO A 9 -24.42 -17.29 4.03
C PRO A 9 -25.20 -16.71 5.22
N PRO A 10 -24.72 -16.92 6.47
CA PRO A 10 -25.42 -16.46 7.65
C PRO A 10 -25.66 -14.95 7.57
N THR A 11 -26.93 -14.54 7.67
CA THR A 11 -27.45 -13.18 7.48
C THR A 11 -27.07 -12.19 8.58
N SER A 12 -26.15 -12.55 9.47
CA SER A 12 -25.68 -11.68 10.55
C SER A 12 -24.18 -11.87 10.72
N TYR A 13 -23.41 -11.00 10.07
CA TYR A 13 -22.00 -10.81 10.42
C TYR A 13 -21.96 -10.20 11.81
N LYS A 14 -21.56 -11.01 12.79
CA LYS A 14 -21.23 -10.50 14.12
C LYS A 14 -20.01 -9.60 13.99
N ASP A 15 -20.09 -8.43 14.61
CA ASP A 15 -18.96 -7.53 14.75
C ASP A 15 -17.78 -8.30 15.34
N ASN A 16 -16.62 -8.25 14.68
CA ASN A 16 -15.41 -8.93 15.13
C ASN A 16 -14.64 -8.11 16.19
N LEU A 17 -15.15 -6.94 16.55
CA LEU A 17 -14.60 -6.07 17.58
C LEU A 17 -15.57 -5.90 18.74
N THR A 18 -15.02 -5.96 19.95
CA THR A 18 -15.72 -5.50 21.14
C THR A 18 -15.84 -3.98 21.13
N LEU A 19 -16.76 -3.45 21.95
CA LEU A 19 -16.90 -2.01 22.14
C LEU A 19 -15.60 -1.34 22.64
N ALA A 20 -14.84 -2.04 23.49
CA ALA A 20 -13.57 -1.54 24.02
C ALA A 20 -12.51 -1.45 22.91
N GLU A 21 -12.36 -2.48 22.08
CA GLU A 21 -11.42 -2.48 20.94
C GLU A 21 -11.79 -1.41 19.92
N ARG A 22 -13.08 -1.25 19.61
CA ARG A 22 -13.57 -0.20 18.71
C ARG A 22 -13.22 1.20 19.24
N ARG A 23 -13.39 1.44 20.54
CA ARG A 23 -12.99 2.71 21.18
C ARG A 23 -11.48 2.92 21.12
N ALA A 24 -10.70 1.89 21.44
CA ALA A 24 -9.25 1.94 21.36
C ALA A 24 -8.77 2.26 19.92
N LEU A 25 -9.39 1.70 18.89
CA LEU A 25 -9.06 2.02 17.49
C LEU A 25 -9.44 3.47 17.11
N ILE A 26 -10.57 3.97 17.60
CA ILE A 26 -10.97 5.36 17.41
C ILE A 26 -9.97 6.31 18.08
N GLU A 27 -9.54 6.00 19.30
CA GLU A 27 -8.53 6.77 20.02
C GLU A 27 -7.18 6.71 19.31
N LEU A 28 -6.72 5.52 18.92
CA LEU A 28 -5.49 5.32 18.18
C LEU A 28 -5.49 6.08 16.85
N SER A 29 -6.62 6.11 16.13
CA SER A 29 -6.75 6.85 14.87
C SER A 29 -6.62 8.38 15.01
N ARG A 30 -6.76 8.89 16.25
CA ARG A 30 -6.62 10.31 16.58
C ARG A 30 -5.24 10.66 17.12
N GLU A 31 -4.38 9.67 17.38
CA GLU A 31 -3.02 9.90 17.85
C GLU A 31 -2.16 10.45 16.72
N SER A 32 -1.81 11.74 16.82
CA SER A 32 -1.12 12.46 15.75
C SER A 32 0.40 12.30 15.76
N ASN A 33 0.94 11.70 16.83
CA ASN A 33 2.36 11.37 16.97
C ASN A 33 2.72 9.99 16.44
N LEU A 34 1.75 9.21 15.94
CA LEU A 34 1.98 7.90 15.35
C LEU A 34 1.80 7.93 13.83
N VAL A 35 2.65 7.20 13.13
CA VAL A 35 2.50 6.87 11.71
C VAL A 35 2.06 5.42 11.62
N ILE A 36 0.88 5.21 11.02
CA ILE A 36 0.32 3.89 10.75
C ILE A 36 0.22 3.72 9.23
N LYS A 37 0.93 2.73 8.68
CA LYS A 37 0.94 2.43 7.24
C LYS A 37 0.83 0.93 7.00
N SER A 38 0.29 0.56 5.84
CA SER A 38 0.41 -0.81 5.35
C SER A 38 1.89 -1.17 5.20
N SER A 39 2.28 -2.35 5.66
CA SER A 39 3.61 -2.89 5.39
C SER A 39 3.77 -3.19 3.90
N ASP A 40 4.96 -2.90 3.37
CA ASP A 40 5.37 -3.27 2.01
C ASP A 40 5.24 -4.78 1.77
N LYS A 41 5.63 -5.57 2.77
CA LYS A 41 5.39 -7.02 2.80
C LYS A 41 4.01 -7.25 3.37
N GLY A 42 3.10 -7.78 2.56
CA GLY A 42 1.69 -7.96 2.89
C GLY A 42 1.44 -8.71 4.20
N GLY A 43 0.25 -8.50 4.78
CA GLY A 43 -0.20 -9.16 6.00
C GLY A 43 0.19 -8.45 7.31
N ASN A 44 0.96 -7.36 7.26
CA ASN A 44 1.41 -6.61 8.43
C ASN A 44 1.10 -5.11 8.34
N ILE A 45 1.21 -4.43 9.48
CA ILE A 45 1.09 -2.98 9.65
C ILE A 45 2.40 -2.45 10.21
N VAL A 46 2.84 -1.30 9.70
CA VAL A 46 3.96 -0.55 10.27
C VAL A 46 3.39 0.49 11.22
N LEU A 47 3.86 0.48 12.47
CA LEU A 47 3.55 1.47 13.50
C LEU A 47 4.85 2.11 13.96
N MET A 48 4.92 3.44 13.92
CA MET A 48 6.14 4.17 14.25
C MET A 48 5.84 5.52 14.89
N ASP A 49 6.70 5.96 15.79
CA ASP A 49 6.69 7.37 16.22
C ASP A 49 6.97 8.28 15.02
N LYS A 50 6.20 9.37 14.92
CA LYS A 50 6.22 10.26 13.77
C LYS A 50 7.52 11.04 13.66
N ALA A 51 8.14 11.44 14.76
CA ALA A 51 9.41 12.16 14.72
C ALA A 51 10.50 11.26 14.17
N ASN A 52 10.60 10.02 14.70
CA ASN A 52 11.54 9.03 14.19
C ASN A 52 11.28 8.70 12.71
N TYR A 53 10.00 8.60 12.30
CA TYR A 53 9.65 8.31 10.90
C TYR A 53 10.17 9.38 9.96
N ILE A 54 9.98 10.65 10.33
CA ILE A 54 10.48 11.79 9.56
C ILE A 54 12.01 11.79 9.53
N GLU A 55 12.67 11.57 10.67
CA GLU A 55 14.14 11.52 10.76
C GLU A 55 14.72 10.47 9.81
N MET A 56 14.23 9.22 9.87
CA MET A 56 14.68 8.16 8.98
C MET A 56 14.43 8.49 7.50
N CYS A 57 13.27 9.06 7.16
CA CYS A 57 12.99 9.49 5.80
C CYS A 57 14.00 10.54 5.32
N MET A 58 14.32 11.52 6.15
CA MET A 58 15.28 12.58 5.80
C MET A 58 16.70 12.04 5.68
N GLU A 59 17.13 11.17 6.60
CA GLU A 59 18.43 10.48 6.51
C GLU A 59 18.60 9.76 5.17
N HIS A 60 17.57 9.07 4.69
CA HIS A 60 17.60 8.41 3.38
C HIS A 60 17.60 9.40 2.21
N LEU A 61 16.79 10.46 2.25
CA LEU A 61 16.69 11.45 1.18
C LEU A 61 17.95 12.32 1.04
N GLU A 62 18.66 12.53 2.13
CA GLU A 62 19.90 13.32 2.18
C GLU A 62 21.15 12.48 1.94
N ASN A 63 21.03 11.15 1.92
CA ASN A 63 22.15 10.24 1.70
C ASN A 63 22.69 10.33 0.26
N THR A 64 23.73 11.13 0.09
CA THR A 64 24.44 11.31 -1.18
C THR A 64 25.49 10.24 -1.48
N ASP A 65 25.83 9.40 -0.50
CA ASP A 65 26.73 8.26 -0.69
C ASP A 65 26.01 7.13 -1.46
N MET A 66 24.70 6.99 -1.24
CA MET A 66 23.86 5.95 -1.86
C MET A 66 23.03 6.48 -3.03
N TYR A 67 22.54 7.73 -2.97
CA TYR A 67 21.65 8.29 -3.98
C TYR A 67 22.22 9.55 -4.62
N ARG A 68 21.88 9.78 -5.90
CA ARG A 68 22.24 11.00 -6.63
C ARG A 68 21.00 11.85 -6.88
N ARG A 69 21.08 13.13 -6.53
CA ARG A 69 20.02 14.10 -6.85
C ARG A 69 19.92 14.30 -8.36
N LEU A 70 18.69 14.21 -8.88
CA LEU A 70 18.41 14.49 -10.28
C LEU A 70 18.31 16.02 -10.52
N PRO A 71 18.87 16.54 -11.62
CA PRO A 71 18.81 17.97 -11.93
C PRO A 71 17.42 18.44 -12.38
N THR A 72 16.60 17.52 -12.89
CA THR A 72 15.24 17.74 -13.38
C THR A 72 14.37 16.54 -13.06
N ASP A 73 13.04 16.71 -13.10
CA ASP A 73 12.08 15.61 -12.96
C ASP A 73 11.98 14.86 -14.30
N PRO A 74 12.44 13.58 -14.38
CA PRO A 74 12.42 12.81 -15.62
C PRO A 74 11.10 12.06 -15.83
N THR A 75 10.09 12.24 -14.96
CA THR A 75 8.87 11.43 -14.96
C THR A 75 8.20 11.38 -16.33
N THR A 76 8.08 12.52 -17.02
CA THR A 76 7.46 12.57 -18.35
C THR A 76 8.28 11.82 -19.41
N GLU A 77 9.61 11.93 -19.37
CA GLU A 77 10.51 11.25 -20.30
C GLU A 77 10.40 9.73 -20.12
N TYR A 78 10.53 9.24 -18.89
CA TYR A 78 10.42 7.82 -18.57
C TYR A 78 9.04 7.24 -18.85
N LEU A 79 7.97 7.99 -18.60
CA LEU A 79 6.62 7.56 -18.94
C LEU A 79 6.42 7.45 -20.45
N THR A 80 7.07 8.32 -21.23
CA THR A 80 7.00 8.27 -22.69
C THR A 80 7.76 7.05 -23.22
N GLU A 81 8.98 6.83 -22.73
CA GLU A 81 9.78 5.65 -23.06
C GLU A 81 9.07 4.36 -22.68
N LEU A 82 8.53 4.28 -21.46
CA LEU A 82 7.79 3.12 -20.97
C LEU A 82 6.60 2.79 -21.88
N LYS A 83 5.81 3.79 -22.27
CA LYS A 83 4.67 3.58 -23.19
C LYS A 83 5.13 3.03 -24.53
N SER A 84 6.23 3.55 -25.09
CA SER A 84 6.79 3.06 -26.35
C SER A 84 7.25 1.61 -26.23
N ILE A 85 7.89 1.23 -25.12
CA ILE A 85 8.32 -0.15 -24.87
C ILE A 85 7.10 -1.07 -24.78
N LEU A 86 6.05 -0.66 -24.06
CA LEU A 86 4.81 -1.43 -23.93
C LEU A 86 4.11 -1.63 -25.29
N GLU A 87 4.04 -0.58 -26.11
CA GLU A 87 3.45 -0.67 -27.46
C GLU A 87 4.22 -1.63 -28.37
N ILE A 88 5.56 -1.57 -28.35
CA ILE A 88 6.40 -2.51 -29.12
C ILE A 88 6.19 -3.94 -28.61
N ALA A 89 6.19 -4.13 -27.29
CA ALA A 89 5.98 -5.45 -26.70
C ALA A 89 4.60 -6.05 -27.04
N GLU A 90 3.56 -5.22 -27.17
CA GLU A 90 2.23 -5.65 -27.62
C GLU A 90 2.23 -6.00 -29.12
N ILE A 91 2.84 -5.15 -29.97
CA ILE A 91 2.94 -5.40 -31.42
C ILE A 91 3.72 -6.68 -31.72
N GLU A 92 4.80 -6.94 -30.98
CA GLU A 92 5.62 -8.13 -31.12
C GLU A 92 5.01 -9.38 -30.46
N GLY A 93 3.88 -9.23 -29.75
CA GLY A 93 3.20 -10.33 -29.07
C GLY A 93 3.94 -10.87 -27.84
N ILE A 94 4.82 -10.05 -27.24
CA ILE A 94 5.53 -10.38 -25.98
C ILE A 94 4.56 -10.28 -24.79
N ILE A 95 3.64 -9.32 -24.82
CA ILE A 95 2.60 -9.13 -23.80
C ILE A 95 1.21 -9.05 -24.46
N SER A 96 0.18 -9.49 -23.74
CA SER A 96 -1.23 -9.32 -24.13
C SER A 96 -1.92 -8.31 -23.21
N ASN A 97 -2.99 -7.68 -23.72
CA ASN A 97 -3.78 -6.67 -23.01
C ASN A 97 -5.00 -7.30 -22.28
N ASP A 98 -4.83 -8.50 -21.73
CA ASP A 98 -5.89 -9.28 -21.05
C ASP A 98 -6.28 -8.71 -19.68
#